data_AF-A0A917RS21-F1
#
_entry.id   AF-A0A917RS21-F1
#
_cell.length_a   1.000
_cell.length_b   1.000
_cell.length_c   1.000
_cell.angle_alpha   90.00
_cell.angle_beta   90.00
_cell.angle_gamma   90.00
#
_symmetry.space_group_name_H-M   'P 1'
#
loop_
_entity.id
_entity.type
_entity.pdbx_description
1 polymer ?
#
loop_
_entity_poly.entity_id
_entity_poly.type
_entity_poly.pdbx_seq_one_letter_code
_entity_poly.pdbx_strand_id
1 'polypeptide(L)' 'MARLLNVSRSGYYEYRKRCRSRVLTPAAQRRADLAVKIVAHHRESDGTYGAPRITADLREAGEKVTEKTVAKIMAS' A
#
# COMPACT_ATOMS: atom_id res chain seq x y z
N MET A 1 29.22 -3.40 6.48
CA MET A 1 27.74 -3.45 6.55
C MET A 1 27.16 -4.76 6.02
N ALA A 2 27.29 -5.13 4.75
CA ALA A 2 26.73 -6.40 4.24
C ALA A 2 27.19 -7.66 5.04
N ARG A 3 28.50 -7.78 5.30
CA ARG A 3 29.07 -8.87 6.12
C ARG A 3 28.66 -8.81 7.61
N LEU A 4 28.39 -7.62 8.14
CA LEU A 4 27.97 -7.43 9.54
C LEU A 4 26.49 -7.82 9.74
N LEU A 5 25.68 -7.61 8.71
CA LEU A 5 24.24 -7.88 8.70
C LEU A 5 23.90 -9.28 8.13
N ASN A 6 24.92 -10.11 7.84
CA ASN A 6 24.76 -11.42 7.19
C ASN A 6 23.89 -11.41 5.91
N VAL A 7 24.00 -10.33 5.12
CA VAL A 7 23.31 -10.20 3.82
C VAL A 7 24.29 -10.21 2.67
N SER A 8 23.81 -10.56 1.48
CA SER A 8 24.60 -10.42 0.26
C SER A 8 24.96 -8.95 -0.01
N ARG A 9 26.14 -8.72 -0.62
CA ARG A 9 26.58 -7.38 -1.00
C ARG A 9 25.58 -6.70 -1.94
N SER A 10 25.05 -7.43 -2.92
CA SER A 10 24.03 -6.94 -3.85
C SER A 10 22.75 -6.55 -3.12
N GLY A 11 22.26 -7.40 -2.21
CA GLY A 11 21.07 -7.11 -1.40
C GLY A 11 21.22 -5.85 -0.54
N TYR A 12 22.39 -5.66 0.07
CA TYR A 12 22.68 -4.46 0.87
C TYR A 12 22.64 -3.17 0.03
N TYR A 13 23.25 -3.17 -1.15
CA TYR A 13 23.26 -1.98 -2.00
C TYR A 13 21.90 -1.72 -2.66
N GLU A 14 21.15 -2.75 -3.04
CA GLU A 14 19.77 -2.63 -3.52
C GLU A 14 18.86 -2.03 -2.45
N TYR A 15 18.92 -2.52 -1.20
CA TYR A 15 18.20 -1.94 -0.07
C TYR A 15 18.58 -0.47 0.13
N ARG A 16 19.88 -0.16 0.18
CA ARG A 16 20.37 1.21 0.38
C ARG A 16 20.00 2.14 -0.78
N LYS A 17 19.86 1.61 -2.00
CA LYS A 17 19.36 2.35 -3.17
C LYS A 17 17.87 2.65 -3.04
N ARG A 18 17.06 1.66 -2.64
CA ARG A 18 15.62 1.83 -2.37
C ARG A 18 15.35 2.84 -1.25
N CYS A 19 16.10 2.78 -0.15
CA CYS A 19 15.95 3.71 0.96
C CYS A 19 16.35 5.16 0.63
N ARG A 20 17.29 5.36 -0.31
CA ARG A 20 17.71 6.70 -0.74
C ARG A 20 16.92 7.23 -1.94
N SER A 21 16.14 6.37 -2.59
CA SER A 21 15.24 6.77 -3.66
C SER A 21 14.12 7.64 -3.10
N ARG A 22 13.94 8.83 -3.68
CA ARG A 22 12.77 9.69 -3.43
C ARG A 22 11.52 9.20 -4.18
N VAL A 23 11.71 8.28 -5.12
CA VAL A 23 10.65 7.69 -5.95
C VAL A 23 10.16 6.40 -5.30
N LEU A 24 8.85 6.27 -5.15
CA LEU A 24 8.20 5.07 -4.65
C LEU A 24 8.43 3.90 -5.61
N THR A 25 8.63 2.71 -5.06
CA THR A 25 8.60 1.49 -5.88
C THR A 25 7.18 1.33 -6.48
N PRO A 26 7.02 0.64 -7.63
CA PRO A 26 5.69 0.43 -8.22
C PRO A 26 4.67 -0.16 -7.25
N ALA A 27 5.09 -1.06 -6.36
CA ALA A 27 4.25 -1.63 -5.32
C ALA A 27 3.85 -0.60 -4.24
N ALA A 28 4.78 0.27 -3.83
CA ALA A 28 4.51 1.31 -2.86
C ALA A 28 3.61 2.40 -3.46
N GLN A 29 3.80 2.74 -4.74
CA GLN A 29 2.92 3.64 -5.48
C GLN A 29 1.50 3.09 -5.54
N ARG A 30 1.31 1.84 -5.97
CA ARG A 30 0.00 1.18 -5.99
C ARG A 30 -0.69 1.22 -4.62
N ARG A 31 0.06 1.02 -3.54
CA ARG A 31 -0.50 1.08 -2.19
C ARG A 31 -0.93 2.50 -1.80
N ALA A 32 -0.14 3.50 -2.16
CA ALA A 32 -0.51 4.92 -1.96
C ALA A 32 -1.76 5.28 -2.77
N ASP A 33 -1.84 4.86 -4.04
CA ASP A 33 -3.00 5.11 -4.90
C ASP A 33 -4.27 4.46 -4.32
N LEU A 34 -4.17 3.21 -3.86
CA LEU A 34 -5.28 2.54 -3.19
C LEU A 34 -5.70 3.23 -1.89
N ALA A 35 -4.76 3.75 -1.11
CA ALA A 35 -5.08 4.49 0.10
C ALA A 35 -5.89 5.75 -0.19
N VAL A 36 -5.53 6.50 -1.25
CA VAL A 36 -6.31 7.66 -1.69
C VAL A 36 -7.75 7.27 -2.04
N LYS A 37 -7.94 6.19 -2.81
CA LYS A 37 -9.29 5.72 -3.19
C LYS A 37 -10.11 5.25 -1.99
N ILE A 38 -9.49 4.50 -1.08
CA ILE A 38 -10.15 4.01 0.15
C ILE A 38 -10.63 5.19 1.01
N VAL A 39 -9.78 6.21 1.18
CA VAL A 39 -10.13 7.41 1.95
C VAL A 39 -11.24 8.19 1.27
N ALA A 40 -11.24 8.28 -0.07
CA ALA A 40 -12.31 8.94 -0.82
C ALA A 40 -13.66 8.26 -0.57
N HIS A 41 -13.78 6.94 -0.80
CA HIS A 41 -15.03 6.21 -0.56
C HIS A 41 -15.47 6.23 0.92
N HIS A 42 -14.53 6.18 1.86
CA HIS A 42 -14.86 6.30 3.27
C HIS A 42 -15.44 7.68 3.61
N ARG A 43 -14.92 8.75 2.99
CA ARG A 43 -15.44 10.11 3.17
C ARG A 43 -16.78 10.33 2.45
N GLU A 44 -16.95 9.79 1.25
CA GLU A 44 -18.21 9.86 0.49
C GLU A 44 -19.37 9.16 1.22
N SER A 45 -19.05 8.16 2.05
CA SER A 45 -20.01 7.46 2.90
C SER A 45 -20.14 8.05 4.31
N ASP A 46 -19.65 9.27 4.54
CA ASP A 46 -19.63 9.94 5.86
C ASP A 46 -18.98 9.10 6.97
N GLY A 47 -18.03 8.25 6.61
CA GLY A 47 -17.34 7.36 7.54
C GLY A 47 -18.14 6.12 7.97
N THR A 48 -19.32 5.89 7.38
CA THR A 48 -20.18 4.77 7.77
C THR A 48 -19.76 3.44 7.13
N TYR A 49 -19.05 3.48 6.00
CA TYR A 49 -18.64 2.25 5.31
C TYR A 49 -17.33 1.74 5.89
N GLY A 50 -17.37 0.48 6.35
CA GLY A 50 -16.19 -0.29 6.73
C GLY A 50 -15.53 -0.98 5.54
N ALA A 51 -14.43 -1.70 5.82
CA ALA A 51 -13.64 -2.40 4.82
C ALA A 51 -14.45 -3.32 3.87
N PRO A 52 -15.49 -4.07 4.30
CA PRO A 52 -16.28 -4.90 3.39
C PRO A 52 -16.99 -4.10 2.29
N ARG A 53 -17.65 -3.00 2.64
CA ARG A 53 -18.42 -2.18 1.68
C ARG A 53 -17.48 -1.41 0.74
N ILE A 54 -16.46 -0.78 1.29
CA ILE A 54 -15.43 -0.09 0.47
C ILE A 54 -14.75 -1.07 -0.49
N THR A 55 -14.52 -2.33 -0.07
CA THR A 55 -13.96 -3.35 -0.98
C THR A 55 -14.89 -3.69 -2.14
N ALA A 56 -16.21 -3.73 -1.90
CA ALA A 56 -17.19 -3.95 -2.94
C ALA A 56 -17.19 -2.78 -3.95
N ASP A 57 -17.26 -1.54 -3.45
CA ASP A 57 -17.26 -0.32 -4.28
C ASP A 57 -15.97 -0.22 -5.13
N LEU A 58 -14.82 -0.52 -4.52
CA LEU A 58 -13.54 -0.54 -5.24
C LEU A 58 -13.51 -1.60 -6.34
N ARG A 59 -14.07 -2.80 -6.09
CA ARG A 59 -14.13 -3.87 -7.10
C ARG A 59 -15.08 -3.52 -8.24
N GLU A 60 -16.20 -2.86 -7.95
CA GLU A 60 -17.12 -2.34 -8.96
C GLU A 60 -16.43 -1.27 -9.83
N ALA A 61 -15.60 -0.42 -9.21
CA ALA A 61 -14.73 0.52 -9.91
C ALA A 61 -13.54 -0.14 -10.66
N GLY A 62 -13.45 -1.48 -10.68
CA GLY A 62 -12.44 -2.25 -11.40
C GLY A 62 -11.15 -2.53 -10.62
N GLU A 63 -11.07 -2.17 -9.34
CA GLU A 63 -9.88 -2.42 -8.52
C GLU A 63 -9.80 -3.87 -8.04
N LYS A 64 -8.62 -4.47 -8.25
CA LYS A 64 -8.31 -5.82 -7.75
C LYS A 64 -7.71 -5.72 -6.34
N VAL A 65 -8.58 -5.69 -5.34
CA VAL A 65 -8.20 -5.64 -3.91
C VAL A 65 -8.93 -6.67 -3.06
N THR A 66 -8.29 -7.05 -1.95
CA THR A 66 -8.87 -7.89 -0.91
C THR A 66 -9.30 -7.04 0.27
N GLU A 67 -10.36 -7.48 0.97
CA GLU A 67 -10.86 -6.80 2.16
C GLU A 67 -9.78 -6.63 3.23
N LYS A 68 -8.96 -7.66 3.44
CA LYS A 68 -7.81 -7.59 4.36
C LYS A 68 -6.83 -6.46 4.02
N THR A 69 -6.63 -6.19 2.73
CA THR A 69 -5.76 -5.09 2.28
C THR A 69 -6.40 -3.74 2.59
N VAL A 70 -7.70 -3.61 2.31
CA VAL A 70 -8.47 -2.38 2.61
C VAL A 70 -8.47 -2.12 4.11
N ALA A 71 -8.82 -3.11 4.94
CA ALA A 71 -8.81 -2.99 6.39
C ALA A 71 -7.43 -2.57 6.94
N LYS A 72 -6.34 -3.15 6.40
CA LYS A 72 -4.98 -2.77 6.81
C LYS A 72 -4.61 -1.34 6.43
N ILE A 73 -5.15 -0.82 5.33
CA ILE A 73 -4.92 0.57 4.89
C ILE A 73 -5.81 1.54 5.69
N MET A 74 -7.02 1.15 6.06
CA MET A 74 -7.88 1.96 6.93
C MET A 74 -7.34 2.06 8.36
N ALA A 75 -6.64 1.02 8.84
CA ALA A 75 -6.06 0.98 10.18
C ALA A 75 -4.67 1.64 10.30
N SER A 76 -4.10 2.12 9.18
CA SER A 76 -2.78 2.77 9.13
C SER A 76 -2.92 4.28 9.06
#